data_AF-A0A357L3N1-F1
#
_entry.id   AF-A0A357L3N1-F1
#
_cell.length_a   1.000
_cell.length_b   1.000
_cell.length_c   1.000
_cell.angle_alpha   90.00
_cell.angle_beta   90.00
_cell.angle_gamma   90.00
#
_symmetry.space_group_name_H-M   'P 1'
#
loop_
_entity.id
_entity.type
_entity.pdbx_description
1 polymer ?
#
loop_
_entity_poly.entity_id
_entity_poly.type
_entity_poly.pdbx_seq_one_letter_code
_entity_poly.pdbx_strand_id
1 'polypeptide(L)'
;MIRILKRSVAAALAACAVIVPAAAQTAQCHGNPITLLDFSGSTLVSGTPLTAGAVYRFANVATGLDAIVRIDAVTNGTLTIIDRDTGNVPAFQPELGGTNERSADFTISFVTAGGATPVSVDFAASGIDIDGDSASLREYSEFSTPFVAFVLENPTNLDVNASGPSTPANFRFEARTNFTAPGIDPTATQNIVSILYQGRTSFRYRIGALG
;
A
#
# COMPACT_ATOMS: atom_id res chain seq x y z
N MET A 1 26.59 -5.04 0.36
CA MET A 1 25.42 -4.87 1.26
C MET A 1 24.29 -4.35 0.39
N ILE A 2 23.56 -5.27 -0.26
CA ILE A 2 22.48 -4.91 -1.18
C ILE A 2 21.27 -4.57 -0.32
N ARG A 3 21.05 -3.26 -0.14
CA ARG A 3 19.82 -2.72 0.43
C ARG A 3 18.81 -2.66 -0.71
N ILE A 4 17.84 -3.55 -0.70
CA ILE A 4 16.63 -3.33 -1.50
C ILE A 4 15.79 -2.34 -0.68
N LEU A 5 16.11 -1.07 -0.90
CA LEU A 5 15.23 0.06 -0.68
C LEU A 5 14.62 0.25 -2.09
N LYS A 6 13.31 0.17 -2.28
CA LYS A 6 12.41 1.29 -1.97
C LYS A 6 10.96 0.80 -2.20
N ARG A 7 10.15 0.68 -1.15
CA ARG A 7 9.18 1.71 -0.71
C ARG A 7 7.77 1.48 -1.26
N SER A 8 6.95 0.94 -0.36
CA SER A 8 5.71 1.60 0.08
C SER A 8 4.52 1.74 -0.88
N VAL A 9 3.38 1.22 -0.43
CA VAL A 9 2.05 1.66 -0.86
C VAL A 9 1.96 3.17 -0.71
N ALA A 10 1.79 3.89 -1.80
CA ALA A 10 0.98 5.08 -1.66
C ALA A 10 -0.45 4.59 -1.48
N ALA A 11 -0.93 4.56 -0.24
CA ALA A 11 -2.36 4.71 -0.04
C ALA A 11 -2.72 6.16 -0.44
N ALA A 12 -2.46 6.52 -1.69
CA ALA A 12 -3.07 7.66 -2.35
C ALA A 12 -4.53 7.29 -2.45
N LEU A 13 -5.26 7.61 -1.38
CA LEU A 13 -6.70 7.52 -1.33
C LEU A 13 -7.27 8.51 -2.34
N ALA A 14 -7.71 8.00 -3.48
CA ALA A 14 -8.50 8.75 -4.44
C ALA A 14 -9.75 7.95 -4.82
N ALA A 15 -10.92 8.37 -4.34
CA ALA A 15 -12.19 7.79 -4.77
C ALA A 15 -12.51 8.22 -6.24
N CYS A 16 -13.32 7.45 -6.98
CA CYS A 16 -13.32 7.35 -8.45
C CYS A 16 -13.99 8.51 -9.26
N ALA A 17 -13.62 8.63 -10.55
CA ALA A 17 -13.70 9.79 -11.47
C ALA A 17 -15.02 10.04 -12.26
N VAL A 18 -15.25 11.31 -12.65
CA VAL A 18 -15.88 11.75 -13.94
C VAL A 18 -15.20 13.07 -14.39
N ILE A 19 -14.90 13.17 -15.69
CA ILE A 19 -14.22 14.31 -16.36
C ILE A 19 -15.11 15.57 -16.33
N VAL A 20 -14.61 16.69 -15.82
CA VAL A 20 -15.22 18.03 -15.94
C VAL A 20 -14.09 19.06 -16.22
N PRO A 21 -14.28 20.07 -17.10
CA PRO A 21 -13.19 20.90 -17.59
C PRO A 21 -12.62 21.88 -16.55
N ALA A 22 -11.41 22.33 -16.86
CA ALA A 22 -10.45 23.01 -15.99
C ALA A 22 -10.95 24.29 -15.30
N ALA A 23 -11.10 24.19 -13.98
CA ALA A 23 -10.76 25.23 -13.00
C ALA A 23 -10.64 24.56 -11.62
N ALA A 24 -9.49 24.72 -10.94
CA ALA A 24 -9.16 24.28 -9.58
C ALA A 24 -10.25 23.46 -8.83
N GLN A 25 -10.42 22.19 -9.18
CA GLN A 25 -11.35 21.28 -8.50
C GLN A 25 -10.56 20.40 -7.54
N THR A 26 -10.92 20.42 -6.26
CA THR A 26 -10.65 19.28 -5.36
C THR A 26 -11.20 18.04 -6.05
N ALA A 27 -10.38 17.01 -6.26
CA ALA A 27 -10.84 15.80 -6.93
C ALA A 27 -12.10 15.29 -6.18
N GLN A 28 -13.16 14.92 -6.91
CA GLN A 28 -14.44 14.50 -6.31
C GLN A 28 -14.82 13.08 -6.74
N CYS A 29 -15.44 12.33 -5.83
CA CYS A 29 -16.07 11.04 -6.09
C CYS A 29 -17.55 11.10 -5.75
N HIS A 30 -18.42 10.89 -6.75
CA HIS A 30 -19.88 11.05 -6.61
C HIS A 30 -20.30 12.41 -5.99
N GLY A 31 -19.59 13.49 -6.33
CA GLY A 31 -19.85 14.83 -5.79
C GLY A 31 -19.27 15.08 -4.39
N ASN A 32 -18.61 14.10 -3.77
CA ASN A 32 -17.91 14.27 -2.49
C ASN A 32 -16.43 14.59 -2.72
N PRO A 33 -15.83 15.49 -1.92
CA PRO A 33 -14.39 15.74 -2.00
C PRO A 33 -13.60 14.49 -1.65
N ILE A 34 -12.53 14.26 -2.41
CA ILE A 34 -11.55 13.21 -2.15
C ILE A 34 -10.55 13.74 -1.12
N THR A 35 -10.36 12.98 -0.05
CA THR A 35 -9.39 13.26 1.00
C THR A 35 -8.27 12.24 0.92
N LEU A 36 -7.03 12.71 0.76
CA LEU A 36 -5.85 11.87 0.90
C LEU A 36 -5.74 11.41 2.37
N LEU A 37 -5.53 10.11 2.59
CA LEU A 37 -5.21 9.64 3.93
C LEU A 37 -3.76 9.89 4.25
N ASP A 38 -3.50 10.35 5.46
CA ASP A 38 -2.16 10.61 5.97
C ASP A 38 -1.73 9.52 6.96
N PHE A 39 -0.81 8.66 6.53
CA PHE A 39 -0.21 7.61 7.35
C PHE A 39 1.11 8.05 8.00
N SER A 40 1.37 9.34 8.19
CA SER A 40 2.53 9.79 8.95
C SER A 40 2.36 9.57 10.47
N GLY A 41 3.48 9.54 11.20
CA GLY A 41 3.47 9.65 12.66
C GLY A 41 2.91 8.45 13.44
N SER A 42 3.15 7.22 12.98
CA SER A 42 2.68 6.00 13.66
C SER A 42 3.11 5.89 15.13
N THR A 43 2.27 5.30 15.97
CA THR A 43 2.56 4.97 17.37
C THR A 43 2.32 3.49 17.64
N LEU A 44 3.23 2.83 18.35
CA LEU A 44 3.04 1.44 18.76
C LEU A 44 1.94 1.36 19.84
N VAL A 45 0.92 0.54 19.60
CA VAL A 45 -0.17 0.28 20.53
C VAL A 45 0.10 -0.97 21.37
N SER A 46 0.58 -2.04 20.73
CA SER A 46 0.85 -3.31 21.40
C SER A 46 1.82 -4.21 20.61
N GLY A 47 2.34 -5.24 21.28
CA GLY A 47 3.28 -6.20 20.72
C GLY A 47 4.73 -5.70 20.71
N THR A 48 5.61 -6.47 20.06
CA THR A 48 7.02 -6.11 19.89
C THR A 48 7.20 -5.37 18.56
N PRO A 49 7.79 -4.17 18.54
CA PRO A 49 8.00 -3.40 17.31
C PRO A 49 8.56 -4.25 16.16
N LEU A 50 8.01 -4.02 14.97
CA LEU A 50 8.47 -4.57 13.68
C LEU A 50 8.40 -6.11 13.56
N THR A 51 7.67 -6.76 14.45
CA THR A 51 7.46 -8.21 14.41
C THR A 51 5.98 -8.57 14.21
N ALA A 52 5.72 -9.80 13.78
CA ALA A 52 4.35 -10.32 13.70
C ALA A 52 3.63 -10.18 15.05
N GLY A 53 2.40 -9.67 15.00
CA GLY A 53 1.59 -9.34 16.17
C GLY A 53 1.74 -7.90 16.67
N ALA A 54 2.71 -7.11 16.18
CA ALA A 54 2.78 -5.68 16.50
C ALA A 54 1.57 -4.94 15.91
N VAL A 55 1.05 -3.98 16.68
CA VAL A 55 -0.08 -3.14 16.28
C VAL A 55 0.32 -1.68 16.41
N TYR A 56 0.10 -0.91 15.35
CA TYR A 56 0.39 0.52 15.29
C TYR A 56 -0.89 1.31 15.03
N ARG A 57 -0.99 2.49 15.63
CA ARG A 57 -2.03 3.47 15.34
C ARG A 57 -1.43 4.62 14.55
N PHE A 58 -2.08 4.94 13.45
CA PHE A 58 -1.91 6.14 12.65
C PHE A 58 -3.10 7.02 12.97
N ALA A 59 -2.86 8.08 13.74
CA ALA A 59 -3.92 8.93 14.26
C ALA A 59 -4.27 10.03 13.24
N ASN A 60 -5.55 10.36 13.13
CA ASN A 60 -6.05 11.42 12.24
C ASN A 60 -5.65 11.20 10.76
N VAL A 61 -5.69 9.96 10.27
CA VAL A 61 -5.45 9.67 8.84
C VAL A 61 -6.43 10.44 7.95
N ALA A 62 -7.62 10.74 8.48
CA ALA A 62 -8.49 11.82 8.02
C ALA A 62 -9.24 12.39 9.23
N THR A 63 -9.98 13.49 9.03
CA THR A 63 -10.80 14.09 10.10
C THR A 63 -11.76 13.05 10.72
N GLY A 64 -11.58 12.79 12.02
CA GLY A 64 -12.42 11.84 12.76
C GLY A 64 -12.10 10.36 12.53
N LEU A 65 -11.02 10.06 11.80
CA LEU A 65 -10.64 8.71 11.38
C LEU A 65 -9.19 8.39 11.78
N ASP A 66 -8.98 7.25 12.42
CA ASP A 66 -7.66 6.64 12.64
C ASP A 66 -7.54 5.37 11.79
N ALA A 67 -6.30 4.97 11.49
CA ALA A 67 -5.99 3.64 10.97
C ALA A 67 -5.19 2.83 11.99
N ILE A 68 -5.55 1.55 12.14
CA ILE A 68 -4.83 0.56 12.93
C ILE A 68 -4.18 -0.42 11.97
N VAL A 69 -2.84 -0.50 12.01
CA VAL A 69 -2.06 -1.42 11.20
C VAL A 69 -1.47 -2.50 12.08
N ARG A 70 -1.87 -3.75 11.82
CA ARG A 70 -1.28 -4.93 12.45
C ARG A 70 -0.32 -5.60 11.48
N ILE A 71 0.87 -5.95 11.96
CA ILE A 71 1.77 -6.86 11.25
C ILE A 71 1.24 -8.28 11.48
N ASP A 72 0.72 -8.93 10.44
CA ASP A 72 0.17 -10.29 10.55
C ASP A 72 1.29 -11.33 10.52
N ALA A 73 2.23 -11.18 9.57
CA ALA A 73 3.34 -12.10 9.38
C ALA A 73 4.52 -11.40 8.69
N VAL A 74 5.73 -11.91 8.93
CA VAL A 74 6.94 -11.59 8.17
C VAL A 74 7.60 -12.91 7.81
N THR A 75 7.87 -13.13 6.53
CA THR A 75 8.41 -14.40 6.00
C THR A 75 9.74 -14.15 5.31
N ASN A 76 10.77 -14.89 5.72
CA ASN A 76 12.11 -14.88 5.11
C ASN A 76 12.78 -13.49 5.02
N GLY A 77 12.32 -12.53 5.83
CA GLY A 77 12.80 -11.16 5.84
C GLY A 77 12.67 -10.52 7.22
N THR A 78 12.96 -9.23 7.30
CA THR A 78 12.83 -8.46 8.54
C THR A 78 12.29 -7.08 8.22
N LEU A 79 11.21 -6.67 8.88
CA LEU A 79 10.76 -5.28 8.81
C LEU A 79 11.76 -4.41 9.57
N THR A 80 12.28 -3.39 8.89
CA THR A 80 13.27 -2.47 9.45
C THR A 80 12.67 -1.11 9.78
N ILE A 81 11.57 -0.76 9.11
CA ILE A 81 10.78 0.45 9.31
C ILE A 81 9.30 0.08 9.10
N ILE A 82 8.42 0.51 10.00
CA ILE A 82 6.96 0.32 9.84
C ILE A 82 6.39 1.33 8.85
N ASP A 83 6.84 2.58 8.96
CA ASP A 83 6.46 3.68 8.11
C ASP A 83 7.63 4.67 8.01
N ARG A 84 8.08 4.94 6.78
CA ARG A 84 9.14 5.89 6.48
C ARG A 84 8.55 7.27 6.21
N ASP A 85 8.78 8.17 7.15
CA ASP A 85 8.35 9.57 7.10
C ASP A 85 9.26 10.47 6.22
N THR A 86 9.65 9.99 5.02
CA THR A 86 10.46 10.77 4.06
C THR A 86 10.16 10.38 2.62
N GLY A 87 10.06 11.36 1.73
CA GLY A 87 9.68 11.14 0.33
C GLY A 87 8.19 11.44 0.13
N ASN A 88 7.33 10.43 0.29
CA ASN A 88 5.88 10.60 0.24
C ASN A 88 5.29 10.41 1.64
N VAL A 89 5.47 11.43 2.49
CA VAL A 89 5.12 11.40 3.92
C VAL A 89 3.71 10.85 4.23
N PRO A 90 2.65 11.21 3.49
CA PRO A 90 1.31 10.66 3.76
C PRO A 90 1.13 9.17 3.44
N ALA A 91 2.03 8.56 2.67
CA ALA A 91 1.92 7.16 2.25
C ALA A 91 2.27 6.20 3.39
N PHE A 92 1.68 5.00 3.40
CA PHE A 92 2.13 3.94 4.30
C PHE A 92 3.40 3.29 3.74
N GLN A 93 4.53 3.54 4.40
CA GLN A 93 5.85 3.26 3.86
C GLN A 93 6.69 2.19 4.62
N PRO A 94 6.26 0.92 4.71
CA PRO A 94 7.05 -0.13 5.36
C PRO A 94 8.31 -0.51 4.56
N GLU A 95 9.36 -0.92 5.28
CA GLU A 95 10.61 -1.40 4.68
C GLU A 95 10.95 -2.83 5.09
N LEU A 96 10.94 -3.73 4.10
CA LEU A 96 11.25 -5.15 4.27
C LEU A 96 12.67 -5.47 3.78
N GLY A 97 13.56 -5.72 4.73
CA GLY A 97 14.92 -6.18 4.45
C GLY A 97 15.02 -7.68 4.15
N GLY A 98 16.05 -8.05 3.39
CA GLY A 98 16.39 -9.43 3.03
C GLY A 98 17.01 -9.50 1.63
N THR A 99 17.64 -10.63 1.31
CA THR A 99 18.30 -10.86 0.00
C THR A 99 17.62 -11.91 -0.87
N ASN A 100 16.62 -12.61 -0.34
CA ASN A 100 15.91 -13.71 -1.00
C ASN A 100 14.42 -13.40 -1.10
N GLU A 101 13.62 -14.30 -1.68
CA GLU A 101 12.16 -14.22 -1.64
C GLU A 101 11.65 -14.01 -0.21
N ARG A 102 10.80 -13.02 -0.03
CA ARG A 102 10.40 -12.51 1.28
C ARG A 102 9.09 -11.74 1.20
N SER A 103 8.41 -11.62 2.33
CA SER A 103 7.16 -10.88 2.42
C SER A 103 6.85 -10.35 3.81
N ALA A 104 5.97 -9.35 3.87
CA ALA A 104 5.30 -8.94 5.08
C ALA A 104 3.80 -8.73 4.79
N ASP A 105 2.97 -9.25 5.68
CA ASP A 105 1.52 -9.16 5.63
C ASP A 105 1.02 -8.18 6.67
N PHE A 106 0.09 -7.32 6.27
CA PHE A 106 -0.53 -6.32 7.13
C PHE A 106 -2.04 -6.41 7.05
N THR A 107 -2.70 -6.24 8.20
CA THR A 107 -4.12 -5.92 8.26
C THR A 107 -4.26 -4.45 8.63
N ILE A 108 -4.92 -3.66 7.76
CA ILE A 108 -5.19 -2.24 7.97
C ILE A 108 -6.68 -2.08 8.26
N SER A 109 -7.01 -1.48 9.40
CA SER A 109 -8.39 -1.28 9.86
C SER A 109 -8.68 0.19 10.14
N PHE A 110 -9.87 0.64 9.79
CA PHE A 110 -10.32 2.02 9.95
C PHE A 110 -11.23 2.14 11.17
N VAL A 111 -10.93 3.08 12.07
CA VAL A 111 -11.64 3.25 13.33
C VAL A 111 -11.89 4.72 13.64
N THR A 112 -12.83 5.00 14.55
CA THR A 112 -13.06 6.36 15.05
C THR A 112 -11.80 6.94 15.67
N ALA A 113 -11.54 8.24 15.45
CA ALA A 113 -10.39 8.93 16.01
C ALA A 113 -10.30 8.75 17.54
N GLY A 114 -9.15 8.33 18.04
CA GLY A 114 -8.91 8.03 19.46
C GLY A 114 -9.64 6.79 19.99
N GLY A 115 -10.48 6.13 19.18
CA GLY A 115 -11.32 5.00 19.55
C GLY A 115 -10.87 3.68 18.92
N ALA A 116 -11.74 2.67 19.03
CA ALA A 116 -11.58 1.36 18.40
C ALA A 116 -12.85 0.94 17.62
N THR A 117 -13.84 1.83 17.52
CA THR A 117 -15.09 1.54 16.82
C THR A 117 -14.82 1.51 15.32
N PRO A 118 -15.10 0.41 14.60
CA PRO A 118 -14.85 0.33 13.17
C PRO A 118 -15.63 1.39 12.38
N VAL A 119 -14.98 1.99 11.38
CA VAL A 119 -15.57 2.96 10.46
C VAL A 119 -15.51 2.39 9.05
N SER A 120 -16.67 2.31 8.39
CA SER A 120 -16.75 1.87 7.00
C SER A 120 -16.37 3.03 6.08
N VAL A 121 -15.41 2.79 5.18
CA VAL A 121 -14.89 3.79 4.26
C VAL A 121 -14.85 3.26 2.82
N ASP A 122 -15.07 4.17 1.88
CA ASP A 122 -14.76 3.98 0.46
C ASP A 122 -13.38 4.59 0.22
N PHE A 123 -12.49 3.86 -0.43
CA PHE A 123 -11.11 4.30 -0.58
C PHE A 123 -10.44 3.69 -1.81
N ALA A 124 -9.39 4.34 -2.31
CA ALA A 124 -8.45 3.68 -3.21
C ALA A 124 -7.11 3.43 -2.50
N ALA A 125 -6.48 2.30 -2.79
CA ALA A 125 -5.13 2.00 -2.35
C ALA A 125 -4.26 1.81 -3.58
N SER A 126 -3.03 2.35 -3.59
CA SER A 126 -2.13 2.20 -4.74
C SER A 126 -0.81 1.55 -4.34
N GLY A 127 -0.41 0.52 -5.09
CA GLY A 127 0.98 0.05 -5.06
C GLY A 127 1.80 0.95 -5.98
N ILE A 128 2.85 1.58 -5.45
CA ILE A 128 3.76 2.43 -6.22
C ILE A 128 5.14 1.78 -6.21
N ASP A 129 5.91 2.03 -7.27
CA ASP A 129 7.31 1.61 -7.38
C ASP A 129 7.46 0.08 -7.35
N ILE A 130 6.47 -0.66 -7.86
CA ILE A 130 6.55 -2.12 -7.94
C ILE A 130 7.48 -2.47 -9.12
N ASP A 131 8.78 -2.58 -8.84
CA ASP A 131 9.81 -2.82 -9.85
C ASP A 131 10.80 -3.92 -9.41
N GLY A 132 12.02 -3.94 -9.94
CA GLY A 132 13.05 -4.89 -9.51
C GLY A 132 14.31 -4.27 -8.92
N ASP A 133 15.23 -5.10 -8.45
CA ASP A 133 16.47 -4.66 -7.79
C ASP A 133 17.69 -4.52 -8.73
N SER A 134 17.48 -4.61 -10.04
CA SER A 134 18.51 -4.70 -11.09
C SER A 134 19.47 -5.89 -10.93
N ALA A 135 19.13 -6.88 -10.10
CA ALA A 135 19.92 -8.09 -9.88
C ALA A 135 19.06 -9.34 -10.12
N SER A 136 18.34 -9.84 -9.14
CA SER A 136 17.56 -11.08 -9.25
C SER A 136 16.14 -10.98 -8.73
N LEU A 137 15.77 -9.89 -8.08
CA LEU A 137 14.51 -9.78 -7.37
C LEU A 137 13.52 -8.88 -8.10
N ARG A 138 12.25 -9.29 -8.05
CA ARG A 138 11.10 -8.53 -8.57
C ARG A 138 10.14 -8.27 -7.43
N GLU A 139 9.75 -7.03 -7.20
CA GLU A 139 8.82 -6.65 -6.16
C GLU A 139 7.37 -7.00 -6.55
N TYR A 140 6.54 -7.17 -5.53
CA TYR A 140 5.11 -7.32 -5.70
C TYR A 140 4.34 -6.70 -4.54
N SER A 141 3.09 -6.36 -4.83
CA SER A 141 2.08 -6.01 -3.85
C SER A 141 0.87 -6.91 -4.00
N GLU A 142 0.27 -7.34 -2.88
CA GLU A 142 -1.03 -7.99 -2.90
C GLU A 142 -2.08 -7.23 -2.11
N PHE A 143 -3.30 -7.25 -2.64
CA PHE A 143 -4.46 -6.59 -2.09
C PHE A 143 -5.60 -7.60 -1.93
N SER A 144 -6.21 -7.66 -0.76
CA SER A 144 -7.30 -8.59 -0.50
C SER A 144 -8.60 -8.16 -1.14
N THR A 145 -9.38 -9.13 -1.63
CA THR A 145 -10.76 -8.98 -2.07
C THR A 145 -11.74 -8.95 -0.87
N PRO A 146 -12.94 -8.39 -1.03
CA PRO A 146 -13.47 -7.81 -2.25
C PRO A 146 -13.08 -6.34 -2.43
N PHE A 147 -12.63 -5.98 -3.62
CA PHE A 147 -12.52 -4.61 -4.11
C PHE A 147 -13.44 -4.46 -5.34
N VAL A 148 -13.72 -3.23 -5.74
CA VAL A 148 -14.62 -2.89 -6.86
C VAL A 148 -13.92 -3.06 -8.19
N ALA A 149 -12.73 -2.47 -8.32
CA ALA A 149 -11.93 -2.49 -9.54
C ALA A 149 -10.46 -2.25 -9.21
N PHE A 150 -9.58 -2.54 -10.17
CA PHE A 150 -8.21 -2.04 -10.19
C PHE A 150 -7.90 -1.39 -11.54
N VAL A 151 -6.92 -0.50 -11.57
CA VAL A 151 -6.42 0.19 -12.76
C VAL A 151 -4.92 0.01 -12.85
N LEU A 152 -4.45 -0.30 -14.05
CA LEU A 152 -3.06 -0.31 -14.47
C LEU A 152 -2.94 0.63 -15.67
N GLU A 153 -1.75 1.19 -15.86
CA GLU A 153 -1.43 1.97 -17.06
C GLU A 153 -1.42 1.11 -18.33
N ASN A 154 -1.54 1.77 -19.48
CA ASN A 154 -1.33 1.13 -20.79
C ASN A 154 -0.31 1.93 -21.61
N PRO A 155 0.93 1.44 -21.76
CA PRO A 155 1.43 0.14 -21.31
C PRO A 155 1.72 0.07 -19.80
N THR A 156 1.79 -1.15 -19.24
CA THR A 156 2.21 -1.44 -17.85
C THR A 156 3.39 -2.40 -17.79
N ASN A 157 4.21 -2.26 -16.75
CA ASN A 157 5.31 -3.16 -16.40
C ASN A 157 4.93 -4.19 -15.32
N LEU A 158 3.65 -4.20 -14.90
CA LEU A 158 3.15 -5.14 -13.91
C LEU A 158 2.41 -6.29 -14.60
N ASP A 159 2.59 -7.50 -14.06
CA ASP A 159 1.77 -8.65 -14.37
C ASP A 159 0.79 -8.90 -13.21
N VAL A 160 -0.41 -9.38 -13.54
CA VAL A 160 -1.45 -9.69 -12.56
C VAL A 160 -1.47 -11.19 -12.30
N ASN A 161 -1.24 -11.60 -11.06
CA ASN A 161 -1.27 -12.99 -10.58
C ASN A 161 -0.33 -13.96 -11.34
N ALA A 162 0.70 -13.47 -12.04
CA ALA A 162 1.54 -14.32 -12.89
C ALA A 162 2.27 -15.42 -12.09
N SER A 163 2.75 -15.12 -10.87
CA SER A 163 3.31 -16.13 -9.95
C SER A 163 2.30 -16.73 -8.96
N GLY A 164 1.02 -16.35 -9.06
CA GLY A 164 -0.04 -16.74 -8.13
C GLY A 164 -0.04 -15.93 -6.82
N PRO A 165 -1.20 -15.47 -6.33
CA PRO A 165 -1.28 -14.75 -5.07
C PRO A 165 -1.06 -15.66 -3.86
N SER A 166 -0.68 -15.09 -2.71
CA SER A 166 -0.44 -15.83 -1.47
C SER A 166 -1.67 -16.57 -0.94
N THR A 167 -2.88 -16.08 -1.28
CA THR A 167 -4.16 -16.76 -1.03
C THR A 167 -5.13 -16.51 -2.18
N PRO A 168 -6.14 -17.36 -2.40
CA PRO A 168 -7.18 -17.12 -3.42
C PRO A 168 -7.99 -15.84 -3.20
N ALA A 169 -7.95 -15.27 -2.00
CA ALA A 169 -8.65 -14.03 -1.66
C ALA A 169 -7.84 -12.78 -2.02
N ASN A 170 -6.63 -12.91 -2.56
CA ASN A 170 -5.77 -11.78 -2.91
C ASN A 170 -5.58 -11.64 -4.42
N PHE A 171 -5.29 -10.42 -4.86
CA PHE A 171 -4.72 -10.14 -6.17
C PHE A 171 -3.29 -9.67 -6.01
N ARG A 172 -2.36 -10.31 -6.72
CA ARG A 172 -0.94 -9.95 -6.79
C ARG A 172 -0.68 -9.11 -8.04
N PHE A 173 0.01 -8.00 -7.84
CA PHE A 173 0.60 -7.17 -8.89
C PHE A 173 2.11 -7.24 -8.72
N GLU A 174 2.80 -7.83 -9.69
CA GLU A 174 4.23 -8.10 -9.62
C GLU A 174 4.98 -7.45 -10.78
N ALA A 175 6.19 -6.97 -10.53
CA ALA A 175 7.04 -6.45 -11.58
C ALA A 175 7.36 -7.54 -12.61
N ARG A 176 7.20 -7.24 -13.90
CA ARG A 176 7.48 -8.18 -14.99
C ARG A 176 8.97 -8.52 -15.07
N THR A 177 9.83 -7.56 -14.76
CA THR A 177 11.29 -7.69 -14.86
C THR A 177 11.96 -7.35 -13.54
N ASN A 178 13.25 -7.67 -13.42
CA ASN A 178 14.09 -7.23 -12.31
C ASN A 178 14.66 -5.82 -12.54
N PHE A 179 14.27 -5.09 -13.59
CA PHE A 179 14.78 -3.74 -13.81
C PHE A 179 14.22 -2.76 -12.77
N THR A 180 15.12 -1.95 -12.22
CA THR A 180 14.75 -0.85 -11.32
C THR A 180 14.34 0.38 -12.12
N ALA A 181 13.22 0.99 -11.75
CA ALA A 181 12.89 2.36 -12.10
C ALA A 181 13.71 3.32 -11.22
N PRO A 182 14.53 4.21 -11.79
CA PRO A 182 15.38 5.09 -10.98
C PRO A 182 14.56 6.05 -10.12
N GLY A 183 14.77 6.03 -8.80
CA GLY A 183 14.19 7.03 -7.90
C GLY A 183 13.13 6.42 -6.99
N ILE A 184 12.27 7.26 -6.43
CA ILE A 184 10.90 6.89 -6.02
C ILE A 184 10.10 7.82 -6.89
N ASP A 185 9.64 7.31 -8.02
CA ASP A 185 9.07 8.17 -9.02
C ASP A 185 7.58 7.89 -9.12
N PRO A 186 6.72 8.69 -8.44
CA PRO A 186 5.28 8.57 -8.63
C PRO A 186 4.85 8.91 -10.07
N THR A 187 5.78 9.38 -10.92
CA THR A 187 5.56 9.59 -12.35
C THR A 187 5.95 8.39 -13.21
N ALA A 188 6.60 7.36 -12.65
CA ALA A 188 6.82 6.06 -13.29
C ALA A 188 5.54 5.21 -13.24
N THR A 189 4.47 5.74 -13.85
CA THR A 189 3.09 5.22 -13.71
C THR A 189 2.92 3.78 -14.20
N GLN A 190 3.82 3.29 -15.07
CA GLN A 190 3.83 1.91 -15.54
C GLN A 190 4.08 0.87 -14.43
N ASN A 191 4.66 1.29 -13.30
CA ASN A 191 4.93 0.47 -12.10
C ASN A 191 3.90 0.72 -10.99
N ILE A 192 2.76 1.33 -11.31
CA ILE A 192 1.71 1.67 -10.36
C ILE A 192 0.47 0.81 -10.65
N VAL A 193 -0.17 0.37 -9.56
CA VAL A 193 -1.54 -0.15 -9.57
C VAL A 193 -2.39 0.65 -8.61
N SER A 194 -3.64 0.95 -8.97
CA SER A 194 -4.62 1.54 -8.05
C SER A 194 -5.82 0.60 -7.91
N ILE A 195 -6.28 0.37 -6.68
CA ILE A 195 -7.37 -0.54 -6.32
C ILE A 195 -8.45 0.26 -5.62
N LEU A 196 -9.70 0.14 -6.06
CA LEU A 196 -10.86 0.82 -5.48
C LEU A 196 -11.63 -0.11 -4.56
N TYR A 197 -11.83 0.29 -3.31
CA TYR A 197 -12.64 -0.37 -2.29
C TYR A 197 -13.90 0.43 -1.98
N GLN A 198 -14.98 -0.27 -1.63
CA GLN A 198 -16.23 0.31 -1.16
C GLN A 198 -16.72 -0.41 0.10
N GLY A 199 -17.22 0.36 1.05
CA GLY A 199 -17.87 -0.12 2.28
C GLY A 199 -16.96 -1.00 3.13
N ARG A 200 -15.68 -0.64 3.27
CA ARG A 200 -14.69 -1.45 3.97
C ARG A 200 -14.31 -0.83 5.29
N THR A 201 -14.31 -1.65 6.34
CA THR A 201 -13.74 -1.29 7.65
C THR A 201 -12.29 -1.75 7.79
N SER A 202 -11.85 -2.68 6.93
CA SER A 202 -10.48 -3.16 6.88
C SER A 202 -10.15 -3.80 5.52
N PHE A 203 -8.86 -3.96 5.26
CA PHE A 203 -8.33 -4.76 4.16
C PHE A 203 -6.97 -5.34 4.54
N ARG A 204 -6.55 -6.39 3.83
CA ARG A 204 -5.21 -6.95 3.96
C ARG A 204 -4.33 -6.50 2.81
N TYR A 205 -3.10 -6.20 3.15
CA TYR A 205 -2.09 -5.74 2.24
C TYR A 205 -0.80 -6.52 2.46
N ARG A 206 -0.14 -6.92 1.38
CA ARG A 206 1.14 -7.63 1.42
C ARG A 206 2.16 -6.94 0.53
N ILE A 207 3.38 -6.77 1.06
CA ILE A 207 4.58 -6.51 0.25
C ILE A 207 5.40 -7.77 0.14
N GLY A 208 6.16 -7.89 -0.94
CA GLY A 208 7.25 -8.83 -0.99
C GLY A 208 8.11 -8.68 -2.22
N ALA A 209 9.05 -9.60 -2.34
CA ALA A 209 9.88 -9.76 -3.51
C ALA A 209 9.97 -11.24 -3.89
N LEU A 210 9.98 -11.51 -5.19
CA LEU A 210 10.18 -12.80 -5.85
C LEU A 210 11.62 -12.89 -6.34
N GLY A 211 12.19 -14.09 -6.41
CA GLY A 211 13.55 -14.36 -6.91
C GLY A 211 13.71 -15.74 -7.51
#